data_AF-X1F4C8-F1
#
_entry.id   AF-X1F4C8-F1
#
_cell.length_a   1.000
_cell.length_b   1.000
_cell.length_c   1.000
_cell.angle_alpha   90.00
_cell.angle_beta   90.00
_cell.angle_gamma   90.00
#
_symmetry.space_group_name_H-M   'P 1'
#
loop_
_entity.id
_entity.type
_entity.pdbx_description
1 polymer ?
#
loop_
_entity_poly.entity_id
_entity_poly.type
_entity_poly.pdbx_seq_one_letter_code
_entity_poly.pdbx_strand_id
1 'polypeptide(L)'
;PGAQGEDPPAKGRVLPNAGKLTNSIRTLPYEQVANEEATDGYALYPKSRVTSPHSPVVVRQDGPSGPRYQEAVGYTFLINSVKFPGLARMDDGLLVLTLSMEIKEESKRVGLLLFSKDEGRTWSQPRRIPVHRTKPIALDGKKLLLGNLLSDDAGQTWSELKPLPSRGPDGRIIHISDLAYTPLVEAGDVTFVGWTPLEGYARWKSGELFTQGVLWRFHPDTQTWDEPYYFPKSRALNEGSLTRAKNGDLIAAFRTQMIGVPIDSDHWMGLATMRSTDEGKTWSEPAHHFLYGAHHCNLLTLPDGRILMTYAARIGELEGRTYHGVEAVFSHDHGAHWDWRRRYILFRWPNQGPHSPQSVALSDGRILTVFMHDTQYSWTDSDRHPYVDKVNLAFVGNVSVVIWSSPLTER
;
A
#
# COMPACT_ATOMS: atom_id res chain seq x y z
N PRO A 1 -23.18 -24.33 -49.82
CA PRO A 1 -21.81 -24.18 -49.29
C PRO A 1 -21.17 -22.87 -49.78
N GLY A 2 -21.03 -21.81 -49.01
CA GLY A 2 -21.38 -21.53 -47.63
C GLY A 2 -21.35 -20.01 -47.49
N ALA A 3 -22.35 -19.49 -46.77
CA ALA A 3 -22.42 -18.10 -46.37
C ALA A 3 -21.45 -17.83 -45.21
N GLN A 4 -21.01 -16.59 -45.07
CA GLN A 4 -20.78 -15.81 -43.85
C GLN A 4 -20.11 -14.51 -44.32
N GLY A 5 -20.72 -13.33 -44.27
CA GLY A 5 -21.67 -12.82 -43.29
C GLY A 5 -21.05 -11.55 -42.72
N GLU A 6 -20.88 -10.53 -43.56
CA GLU A 6 -20.61 -9.18 -43.06
C GLU A 6 -21.90 -8.67 -42.43
N ASP A 7 -21.88 -8.40 -41.12
CA ASP A 7 -22.96 -7.70 -40.45
C ASP A 7 -23.20 -6.35 -41.15
N PRO A 8 -24.47 -5.99 -41.45
CA PRO A 8 -24.74 -4.67 -42.00
C PRO A 8 -24.37 -3.61 -40.95
N PRO A 9 -23.80 -2.46 -41.36
CA PRO A 9 -23.54 -1.37 -40.43
C PRO A 9 -24.86 -1.01 -39.75
N ALA A 10 -24.84 -0.94 -38.42
CA ALA A 10 -25.99 -0.57 -37.61
C ALA A 10 -26.62 0.68 -38.23
N LYS A 11 -27.90 0.57 -38.64
CA LYS A 11 -28.66 1.69 -39.17
C LYS A 11 -28.71 2.77 -38.10
N GLY A 12 -27.77 3.72 -38.19
CA GLY A 12 -27.82 4.96 -37.44
C GLY A 12 -29.19 5.57 -37.68
N ARG A 13 -29.91 5.83 -36.60
CA ARG A 13 -31.20 6.51 -36.62
C ARG A 13 -30.94 7.89 -37.25
N VAL A 14 -31.18 8.04 -38.56
CA VAL A 14 -31.01 9.33 -39.25
C VAL A 14 -32.12 10.22 -38.75
N LEU A 15 -31.79 11.10 -37.81
CA LEU A 15 -32.71 12.13 -37.35
C LEU A 15 -33.10 13.00 -38.56
N PRO A 16 -34.39 13.37 -38.74
CA PRO A 16 -34.90 14.01 -39.94
C PRO A 16 -34.19 15.32 -40.33
N ASN A 17 -33.43 15.92 -39.41
CA ASN A 17 -32.80 17.22 -39.58
C ASN A 17 -31.30 17.18 -39.89
N ALA A 18 -30.69 16.04 -40.25
CA ALA A 18 -29.30 15.93 -40.76
C ALA A 18 -28.22 16.78 -40.02
N GLY A 19 -28.41 17.10 -38.74
CA GLY A 19 -27.55 18.02 -37.98
C GLY A 19 -27.60 19.50 -38.39
N LYS A 20 -28.51 19.94 -39.28
CA LYS A 20 -28.63 21.35 -39.68
C LYS A 20 -29.48 22.13 -38.67
N LEU A 21 -28.81 22.99 -37.90
CA LEU A 21 -29.45 23.99 -37.05
C LEU A 21 -30.32 24.93 -37.90
N THR A 22 -31.59 25.08 -37.53
CA THR A 22 -32.56 25.94 -38.22
C THR A 22 -32.56 27.37 -37.70
N ASN A 23 -31.79 27.67 -36.65
CA ASN A 23 -31.57 29.01 -36.13
C ASN A 23 -30.08 29.39 -36.22
N SER A 24 -29.80 30.66 -36.53
CA SER A 24 -28.44 31.22 -36.61
C SER A 24 -27.97 31.78 -35.26
N ILE A 25 -28.62 31.41 -34.15
CA ILE A 25 -28.33 31.94 -32.83
C ILE A 25 -27.11 31.19 -32.28
N ARG A 26 -26.09 31.96 -31.87
CA ARG A 26 -24.79 31.50 -31.34
C ARG A 26 -24.87 30.18 -30.58
N THR A 27 -24.47 29.10 -31.23
CA THR A 27 -24.16 27.83 -30.59
C THR A 27 -22.67 27.83 -30.27
N LEU A 28 -22.31 27.39 -29.06
CA LEU A 28 -20.92 27.17 -28.71
C LEU A 28 -20.35 26.05 -29.61
N PRO A 29 -19.07 26.11 -30.03
CA PRO A 29 -18.43 25.03 -30.74
C PRO A 29 -18.57 23.70 -30.00
N TYR A 30 -18.78 22.59 -30.73
CA TYR A 30 -18.94 21.26 -30.12
C TYR A 30 -17.77 20.91 -29.19
N GLU A 31 -16.53 21.17 -29.60
CA GLU A 31 -15.35 20.89 -28.78
C GLU A 31 -15.33 21.69 -27.48
N GLN A 32 -15.82 22.93 -27.50
CA GLN A 32 -15.97 23.73 -26.29
C GLN A 32 -16.99 23.09 -25.34
N VAL A 33 -18.19 22.77 -25.84
CA VAL A 33 -19.24 22.13 -25.03
C VAL A 33 -18.81 20.76 -24.53
N ALA A 34 -18.15 19.96 -25.37
CA ALA A 34 -17.64 18.65 -25.00
C ALA A 34 -16.57 18.74 -23.91
N ASN A 35 -15.67 19.72 -24.00
CA ASN A 35 -14.68 19.98 -22.96
C ASN A 35 -15.36 20.45 -21.67
N GLU A 36 -16.22 21.46 -21.72
CA GLU A 36 -16.97 21.98 -20.56
C GLU A 36 -17.77 20.85 -19.88
N GLU A 37 -18.42 19.97 -20.64
CA GLU A 37 -19.15 18.82 -20.11
C GLU A 37 -18.24 17.73 -19.53
N ALA A 38 -17.03 17.56 -20.07
CA ALA A 38 -16.05 16.60 -19.57
C ALA A 38 -15.36 17.10 -18.29
N THR A 39 -15.40 18.40 -18.01
CA THR A 39 -14.68 19.06 -16.90
C THR A 39 -15.58 19.64 -15.82
N ASP A 40 -15.04 19.99 -14.66
CA ASP A 40 -15.76 20.69 -13.60
C ASP A 40 -16.28 22.08 -14.04
N GLY A 41 -17.07 22.74 -13.19
CA GLY A 41 -17.72 24.02 -13.51
C GLY A 41 -16.77 25.18 -13.81
N TYR A 42 -15.45 24.98 -13.65
CA TYR A 42 -14.40 25.94 -13.99
C TYR A 42 -13.59 25.53 -15.23
N ALA A 43 -13.96 24.41 -15.88
CA ALA A 43 -13.23 23.79 -16.97
C ALA A 43 -11.77 23.43 -16.66
N LEU A 44 -11.45 23.18 -15.38
CA LEU A 44 -10.08 22.94 -14.93
C LEU A 44 -9.74 21.46 -14.86
N TYR A 45 -10.69 20.61 -14.49
CA TYR A 45 -10.42 19.20 -14.23
C TYR A 45 -11.51 18.26 -14.73
N PRO A 46 -11.19 17.04 -15.18
CA PRO A 46 -12.20 16.06 -15.56
C PRO A 46 -13.20 15.79 -14.42
N LYS A 47 -14.51 15.76 -14.72
CA LYS A 47 -15.56 15.40 -13.74
C LYS A 47 -15.34 14.01 -13.15
N SER A 48 -14.65 13.14 -13.89
CA SER A 48 -14.31 11.77 -13.52
C SER A 48 -13.00 11.64 -12.73
N ARG A 49 -12.32 12.73 -12.35
CA ARG A 49 -11.05 12.60 -11.61
C ARG A 49 -11.26 11.84 -10.29
N VAL A 50 -10.32 10.95 -9.99
CA VAL A 50 -10.31 10.18 -8.73
C VAL A 50 -9.18 10.62 -7.80
N THR A 51 -8.37 11.59 -8.22
CA THR A 51 -7.25 12.17 -7.47
C THR A 51 -7.33 13.70 -7.46
N SER A 52 -6.69 14.31 -6.48
CA SER A 52 -6.38 15.73 -6.47
C SER A 52 -5.46 16.08 -7.65
N PRO A 53 -5.35 17.37 -8.01
CA PRO A 53 -4.29 17.81 -8.90
C PRO A 53 -2.93 17.35 -8.37
N HIS A 54 -2.02 17.05 -9.29
CA HIS A 54 -0.63 16.78 -8.93
C HIS A 54 0.03 18.08 -8.50
N SER A 55 0.71 18.06 -7.36
CA SER A 55 1.43 19.21 -6.83
C SER A 55 2.87 18.85 -6.49
N PRO A 56 3.80 19.81 -6.59
CA PRO A 56 5.12 19.66 -6.00
C PRO A 56 5.02 19.41 -4.50
N VAL A 57 5.70 18.37 -4.03
CA VAL A 57 5.92 18.09 -2.60
C VAL A 57 7.40 17.94 -2.34
N VAL A 58 7.82 18.23 -1.11
CA VAL A 58 9.23 18.19 -0.74
C VAL A 58 9.55 16.87 -0.07
N VAL A 59 10.50 16.13 -0.62
CA VAL A 59 11.12 14.99 0.05
C VAL A 59 12.44 15.46 0.65
N ARG A 60 12.59 15.24 1.96
CA ARG A 60 13.83 15.54 2.70
C ARG A 60 14.66 14.26 2.78
N GLN A 61 15.97 14.38 2.56
CA GLN A 61 16.95 13.34 2.82
C GLN A 61 17.90 13.82 3.92
N ASP A 62 18.10 13.01 4.94
CA ASP A 62 19.16 13.24 5.94
C ASP A 62 20.55 13.12 5.30
N GLY A 63 21.54 13.75 5.94
CA GLY A 63 22.92 13.67 5.50
C GLY A 63 23.90 14.17 6.55
N PRO A 64 25.15 13.66 6.54
CA PRO A 64 26.17 14.07 7.50
C PRO A 64 26.56 15.55 7.40
N SER A 65 26.34 16.18 6.24
CA SER A 65 26.58 17.61 5.98
C SER A 65 25.31 18.47 6.15
N GLY A 66 24.23 17.90 6.70
CA GLY A 66 22.91 18.52 6.75
C GLY A 66 21.92 17.91 5.76
N PRO A 67 20.62 18.28 5.88
CA PRO A 67 19.58 17.73 5.04
C PRO A 67 19.66 18.23 3.60
N ARG A 68 19.31 17.35 2.66
CA ARG A 68 19.08 17.69 1.25
C ARG A 68 17.59 17.59 0.95
N TYR A 69 17.14 18.33 -0.05
CA TYR A 69 15.74 18.36 -0.44
C TYR A 69 15.62 18.11 -1.93
N GLN A 70 14.60 17.36 -2.32
CA GLN A 70 14.20 17.21 -3.70
C GLN A 70 12.73 17.57 -3.85
N GLU A 71 12.39 18.10 -5.02
CA GLU A 71 11.01 18.15 -5.46
C GLU A 71 10.56 16.76 -5.90
N ALA A 72 9.37 16.39 -5.47
CA ALA A 72 8.65 15.18 -5.82
C ALA A 72 7.22 15.54 -6.26
N VAL A 73 6.51 14.59 -6.85
CA VAL A 73 5.10 14.79 -7.23
C VAL A 73 4.20 14.16 -6.17
N GLY A 74 3.26 14.93 -5.61
CA GLY A 74 2.29 14.46 -4.64
C GLY A 74 0.85 14.62 -5.12
N TYR A 75 -0.02 13.69 -4.73
CA TYR A 75 -1.48 13.79 -4.89
C TYR A 75 -2.22 12.88 -3.90
N THR A 76 -3.52 13.11 -3.73
CA THR A 76 -4.40 12.34 -2.81
C THR A 76 -5.62 11.81 -3.56
N PHE A 77 -6.07 10.61 -3.25
CA PHE A 77 -7.31 10.04 -3.80
C PHE A 77 -8.54 10.77 -3.24
N LEU A 78 -9.44 11.20 -4.12
CA LEU A 78 -10.68 11.90 -3.79
C LEU A 78 -11.82 10.91 -3.55
N ILE A 79 -11.57 9.88 -2.75
CA ILE A 79 -12.56 8.86 -2.38
C ILE A 79 -12.75 8.93 -0.87
N ASN A 80 -13.99 9.08 -0.43
CA ASN A 80 -14.30 9.35 0.97
C ASN A 80 -13.87 8.20 1.89
N SER A 81 -13.02 8.51 2.89
CA SER A 81 -12.61 7.61 3.98
C SER A 81 -11.99 6.27 3.55
N VAL A 82 -11.20 6.28 2.46
CA VAL A 82 -10.42 5.10 2.04
C VAL A 82 -9.16 4.90 2.88
N LYS A 83 -8.78 3.64 3.08
CA LYS A 83 -7.69 3.21 3.96
C LYS A 83 -6.96 2.00 3.35
N PHE A 84 -5.84 1.62 3.94
CA PHE A 84 -5.15 0.36 3.68
C PHE A 84 -4.83 0.14 2.18
N PRO A 85 -4.03 1.03 1.55
CA PRO A 85 -3.64 0.84 0.17
C PRO A 85 -2.76 -0.41 0.03
N GLY A 86 -3.04 -1.20 -1.00
CA GLY A 86 -2.16 -2.23 -1.51
C GLY A 86 -1.73 -1.86 -2.93
N LEU A 87 -0.47 -2.07 -3.28
CA LEU A 87 0.07 -1.70 -4.59
C LEU A 87 0.95 -2.81 -5.16
N ALA A 88 0.80 -3.06 -6.45
CA ALA A 88 1.68 -3.89 -7.25
C ALA A 88 1.87 -3.33 -8.66
N ARG A 89 2.99 -3.70 -9.26
CA ARG A 89 3.30 -3.49 -10.67
C ARG A 89 3.27 -4.85 -11.36
N MET A 90 2.49 -4.97 -12.44
CA MET A 90 2.46 -6.15 -13.29
C MET A 90 3.60 -6.11 -14.33
N ASP A 91 3.87 -7.25 -14.97
CA ASP A 91 4.96 -7.41 -15.95
C ASP A 91 4.87 -6.45 -17.14
N ASP A 92 3.65 -6.11 -17.57
CA ASP A 92 3.39 -5.17 -18.66
C ASP A 92 3.47 -3.70 -18.23
N GLY A 93 3.81 -3.43 -16.96
CA GLY A 93 3.90 -2.10 -16.37
C GLY A 93 2.59 -1.55 -15.81
N LEU A 94 1.47 -2.29 -15.90
CA LEU A 94 0.21 -1.89 -15.28
C LEU A 94 0.38 -1.80 -13.76
N LEU A 95 0.05 -0.65 -13.18
CA LEU A 95 -0.04 -0.52 -11.73
C LEU A 95 -1.45 -0.89 -11.28
N VAL A 96 -1.52 -1.75 -10.26
CA VAL A 96 -2.77 -2.19 -9.64
C VAL A 96 -2.79 -1.69 -8.21
N LEU A 97 -3.83 -0.94 -7.86
CA LEU A 97 -4.05 -0.40 -6.52
C LEU A 97 -5.34 -0.97 -5.94
N THR A 98 -5.25 -1.46 -4.71
CA THR A 98 -6.42 -1.75 -3.89
C THR A 98 -6.56 -0.73 -2.78
N LEU A 99 -7.80 -0.40 -2.43
CA LEU A 99 -8.15 0.42 -1.27
C LEU A 99 -9.23 -0.28 -0.46
N SER A 100 -9.30 0.00 0.83
CA SER A 100 -10.39 -0.46 1.70
C SER A 100 -11.28 0.70 2.11
N MET A 101 -12.59 0.52 2.04
CA MET A 101 -13.57 1.52 2.41
C MET A 101 -14.59 0.92 3.38
N GLU A 102 -14.97 1.69 4.38
CA GLU A 102 -16.06 1.35 5.30
C GLU A 102 -17.32 2.09 4.86
N ILE A 103 -18.38 1.34 4.55
CA ILE A 103 -19.69 1.88 4.21
C ILE A 103 -20.53 1.80 5.46
N LYS A 104 -20.69 2.95 6.13
CA LYS A 104 -21.35 3.04 7.44
C LYS A 104 -22.82 2.60 7.37
N GLU A 105 -23.56 3.02 6.33
CA GLU A 105 -24.97 2.66 6.17
C GLU A 105 -25.16 1.14 6.02
N GLU A 106 -24.18 0.46 5.43
CA GLU A 106 -24.22 -0.98 5.22
C GLU A 106 -23.57 -1.78 6.36
N SER A 107 -22.91 -1.12 7.33
CA SER A 107 -22.03 -1.78 8.32
C SER A 107 -21.05 -2.78 7.69
N LYS A 108 -20.57 -2.45 6.48
CA LYS A 108 -19.73 -3.32 5.65
C LYS A 108 -18.41 -2.67 5.30
N ARG A 109 -17.37 -3.48 5.16
CA ARG A 109 -16.12 -3.10 4.52
C ARG A 109 -16.08 -3.65 3.10
N VAL A 110 -15.73 -2.81 2.15
CA VAL A 110 -15.55 -3.18 0.75
C VAL A 110 -14.13 -2.84 0.30
N GLY A 111 -13.60 -3.62 -0.63
CA GLY A 111 -12.39 -3.22 -1.34
C GLY A 111 -12.73 -2.45 -2.61
N LEU A 112 -11.82 -1.60 -3.03
CA LEU A 112 -11.82 -0.93 -4.32
C LEU A 112 -10.59 -1.36 -5.09
N LEU A 113 -10.72 -1.49 -6.41
CA LEU A 113 -9.65 -1.81 -7.36
C LEU A 113 -9.52 -0.68 -8.38
N LEU A 114 -8.30 -0.20 -8.57
CA LEU A 114 -7.94 0.86 -9.50
C LEU A 114 -6.70 0.45 -10.30
N PHE A 115 -6.59 0.98 -11.51
CA PHE A 115 -5.49 0.70 -12.42
C PHE A 115 -4.85 1.99 -12.93
N SER A 116 -3.53 1.98 -13.12
CA SER A 116 -2.81 3.03 -13.83
C SER A 116 -1.94 2.44 -14.94
N LYS A 117 -2.08 2.99 -16.14
CA LYS A 117 -1.30 2.61 -17.35
C LYS A 117 -0.15 3.57 -17.63
N ASP A 118 0.00 4.61 -16.83
CA ASP A 118 0.86 5.76 -17.08
C ASP A 118 1.72 6.09 -15.84
N GLU A 119 2.23 5.04 -15.20
CA GLU A 119 3.19 5.14 -14.09
C GLU A 119 2.62 5.96 -12.90
N GLY A 120 1.33 5.76 -12.62
CA GLY A 120 0.62 6.38 -11.49
C GLY A 120 0.09 7.78 -11.76
N ARG A 121 0.27 8.33 -12.97
CA ARG A 121 -0.19 9.70 -13.27
C ARG A 121 -1.71 9.80 -13.34
N THR A 122 -2.40 8.78 -13.82
CA THR A 122 -3.86 8.70 -13.82
C THR A 122 -4.32 7.33 -13.35
N TRP A 123 -5.54 7.29 -12.82
CA TRP A 123 -6.13 6.08 -12.26
C TRP A 123 -7.53 5.86 -12.84
N SER A 124 -7.88 4.61 -13.12
CA SER A 124 -9.23 4.22 -13.53
C SER A 124 -10.28 4.58 -12.48
N GLN A 125 -11.55 4.57 -12.86
CA GLN A 125 -12.64 4.59 -11.88
C GLN A 125 -12.52 3.40 -10.91
N PRO A 126 -12.83 3.58 -9.62
CA PRO A 126 -12.77 2.51 -8.64
C PRO A 126 -13.84 1.46 -8.92
N ARG A 127 -13.42 0.19 -8.97
CA ARG A 127 -14.32 -0.97 -9.06
C ARG A 127 -14.42 -1.63 -7.70
N ARG A 128 -15.64 -1.91 -7.21
CA ARG A 128 -15.81 -2.67 -5.96
C ARG A 128 -15.32 -4.11 -6.16
N ILE A 129 -14.66 -4.64 -5.14
CA ILE A 129 -14.23 -6.04 -5.05
C ILE A 129 -14.72 -6.64 -3.72
N PRO A 130 -15.00 -7.96 -3.67
CA PRO A 130 -15.62 -8.59 -2.50
C PRO A 130 -14.65 -8.84 -1.34
N VAL A 131 -13.35 -8.62 -1.56
CA VAL A 131 -12.31 -8.66 -0.54
C VAL A 131 -11.89 -7.24 -0.18
N HIS A 132 -11.48 -7.02 1.06
CA HIS A 132 -10.94 -5.75 1.54
C HIS A 132 -9.65 -6.05 2.30
N ARG A 133 -8.87 -5.00 2.63
CA ARG A 133 -7.60 -5.16 3.37
C ARG A 133 -6.69 -6.20 2.72
N THR A 134 -6.54 -6.08 1.41
CA THR A 134 -5.74 -7.01 0.60
C THR A 134 -4.75 -6.23 -0.25
N LYS A 135 -3.54 -6.79 -0.43
CA LYS A 135 -2.56 -6.27 -1.38
C LYS A 135 -2.77 -6.99 -2.73
N PRO A 136 -2.75 -6.28 -3.87
CA PRO A 136 -2.62 -6.91 -5.17
C PRO A 136 -1.27 -7.59 -5.29
N ILE A 137 -1.28 -8.85 -5.72
CA ILE A 137 -0.06 -9.64 -5.91
C ILE A 137 -0.03 -10.01 -7.38
N ALA A 138 0.84 -9.32 -8.12
CA ALA A 138 1.15 -9.72 -9.48
C ALA A 138 1.91 -11.06 -9.42
N LEU A 139 1.40 -12.05 -10.15
CA LEU A 139 2.08 -13.31 -10.38
C LEU A 139 2.82 -13.16 -11.71
N ASP A 140 2.52 -14.00 -12.71
CA ASP A 140 3.13 -13.91 -14.04
C ASP A 140 2.16 -13.36 -15.09
N GLY A 141 2.66 -12.49 -15.96
CA GLY A 141 1.92 -11.92 -17.08
C GLY A 141 0.69 -11.13 -16.62
N LYS A 142 -0.51 -11.67 -16.90
CA LYS A 142 -1.79 -11.06 -16.50
C LYS A 142 -2.41 -11.69 -15.24
N LYS A 143 -1.72 -12.65 -14.61
CA LYS A 143 -2.20 -13.30 -13.40
C LYS A 143 -2.11 -12.36 -12.20
N LEU A 144 -3.21 -12.20 -11.49
CA LEU A 144 -3.34 -11.34 -10.32
C LEU A 144 -4.03 -12.10 -9.19
N LEU A 145 -3.44 -12.04 -7.99
CA LEU A 145 -4.02 -12.59 -6.77
C LEU A 145 -4.50 -11.46 -5.84
N LEU A 146 -5.73 -11.56 -5.35
CA LEU A 146 -6.33 -10.70 -4.33
C LEU A 146 -6.94 -11.54 -3.20
N GLY A 147 -6.21 -11.67 -2.10
CA GLY A 147 -6.56 -12.63 -1.05
C GLY A 147 -6.51 -14.04 -1.63
N ASN A 148 -7.68 -14.66 -1.82
CA ASN A 148 -7.85 -15.97 -2.46
C ASN A 148 -8.64 -15.91 -3.77
N LEU A 149 -8.69 -14.72 -4.40
CA LEU A 149 -9.26 -14.53 -5.73
C LEU A 149 -8.15 -14.49 -6.76
N LEU A 150 -8.24 -15.37 -7.75
CA LEU A 150 -7.35 -15.41 -8.90
C LEU A 150 -8.00 -14.75 -10.10
N SER A 151 -7.21 -14.03 -10.86
CA SER A 151 -7.61 -13.46 -12.15
C SER A 151 -6.51 -13.75 -13.16
N ASP A 152 -6.89 -14.21 -14.36
CA ASP A 152 -5.97 -14.43 -15.49
C ASP A 152 -5.98 -13.25 -16.50
N ASP A 153 -6.74 -12.19 -16.21
CA ASP A 153 -7.03 -11.09 -17.13
C ASP A 153 -6.79 -9.69 -16.51
N ALA A 154 -5.84 -9.62 -15.58
CA ALA A 154 -5.45 -8.42 -14.84
C ALA A 154 -6.60 -7.80 -14.02
N GLY A 155 -7.43 -8.63 -13.38
CA GLY A 155 -8.51 -8.22 -12.49
C GLY A 155 -9.78 -7.76 -13.22
N GLN A 156 -9.98 -8.14 -14.48
CA GLN A 156 -11.26 -7.92 -15.16
C GLN A 156 -12.31 -8.90 -14.66
N THR A 157 -11.96 -10.18 -14.57
CA THR A 157 -12.75 -11.26 -13.97
C THR A 157 -12.00 -11.95 -12.84
N TRP A 158 -12.73 -12.69 -12.01
CA TRP A 158 -12.20 -13.35 -10.80
C TRP A 158 -12.72 -14.77 -10.70
N SER A 159 -11.88 -15.65 -10.16
CA SER A 159 -12.28 -16.98 -9.70
C SER A 159 -13.33 -16.91 -8.59
N GLU A 160 -13.91 -18.06 -8.25
CA GLU A 160 -14.71 -18.18 -7.03
C GLU A 160 -13.90 -17.77 -5.79
N LEU A 161 -14.54 -17.02 -4.88
CA LEU A 161 -13.93 -16.64 -3.61
C LEU A 161 -13.82 -17.86 -2.69
N LYS A 162 -12.60 -18.30 -2.43
CA LYS A 162 -12.34 -19.33 -1.41
C LYS A 162 -11.95 -18.69 -0.09
N PRO A 163 -12.44 -19.20 1.06
CA PRO A 163 -11.98 -18.74 2.36
C PRO A 163 -10.45 -18.83 2.49
N LEU A 164 -9.81 -17.77 2.96
CA LEU A 164 -8.43 -17.84 3.40
C LEU A 164 -8.35 -18.73 4.64
N PRO A 165 -7.45 -19.72 4.70
CA PRO A 165 -7.29 -20.50 5.90
C PRO A 165 -6.80 -19.56 7.01
N SER A 166 -7.60 -19.46 8.08
CA SER A 166 -7.27 -18.64 9.25
C SER A 166 -6.50 -19.43 10.30
N ARG A 167 -6.25 -20.71 10.05
CA ARG A 167 -5.54 -21.63 10.95
C ARG A 167 -4.55 -22.49 10.18
N GLY A 168 -3.38 -22.70 10.78
CA GLY A 168 -2.41 -23.68 10.30
C GLY A 168 -2.88 -25.12 10.57
N PRO A 169 -2.18 -26.13 10.02
CA PRO A 169 -2.48 -27.55 10.23
C PRO A 169 -2.46 -27.97 11.72
N ASP A 170 -1.70 -27.25 12.55
CA ASP A 170 -1.65 -27.42 14.01
C ASP A 170 -2.81 -26.76 14.78
N GLY A 171 -3.76 -26.13 14.07
CA GLY A 171 -4.92 -25.47 14.63
C GLY A 171 -4.67 -24.05 15.14
N ARG A 172 -3.43 -23.54 15.15
CA ARG A 172 -3.13 -22.17 15.59
C ARG A 172 -3.63 -21.15 14.58
N ILE A 173 -4.11 -20.01 15.08
CA ILE A 173 -4.59 -18.91 14.23
C ILE A 173 -3.38 -18.28 13.53
N ILE A 174 -3.46 -18.13 12.21
CA ILE A 174 -2.45 -17.41 11.44
C ILE A 174 -3.10 -16.18 10.84
N HIS A 175 -2.62 -15.01 11.27
CA HIS A 175 -2.92 -13.72 10.66
C HIS A 175 -1.88 -13.46 9.59
N ILE A 176 -2.20 -13.79 8.34
CA ILE A 176 -1.51 -13.17 7.21
C ILE A 176 -1.89 -11.70 7.27
N SER A 177 -0.90 -10.82 7.50
CA SER A 177 -1.09 -9.46 8.02
C SER A 177 -2.26 -8.71 7.38
N ASP A 178 -2.90 -7.82 8.16
CA ASP A 178 -4.08 -7.01 7.78
C ASP A 178 -3.90 -6.26 6.44
N LEU A 179 -2.66 -6.08 6.02
CA LEU A 179 -2.21 -6.05 4.62
C LEU A 179 -0.92 -6.86 4.56
N ALA A 180 -0.79 -7.87 3.71
CA ALA A 180 0.51 -8.47 3.39
C ALA A 180 1.40 -7.41 2.73
N TYR A 181 2.18 -6.64 3.50
CA TYR A 181 2.86 -5.43 3.00
C TYR A 181 3.76 -5.74 1.80
N THR A 182 4.49 -6.86 1.87
CA THR A 182 5.23 -7.42 0.73
C THR A 182 5.32 -8.94 0.90
N PRO A 183 4.49 -9.73 0.21
CA PRO A 183 4.76 -11.15 0.05
C PRO A 183 5.87 -11.34 -0.98
N LEU A 184 6.58 -12.46 -0.86
CA LEU A 184 7.55 -12.89 -1.86
C LEU A 184 6.84 -13.72 -2.92
N VAL A 185 6.99 -13.36 -4.19
CA VAL A 185 6.44 -14.10 -5.33
C VAL A 185 7.58 -14.72 -6.11
N GLU A 186 7.58 -16.05 -6.26
CA GLU A 186 8.61 -16.79 -7.00
C GLU A 186 8.02 -17.98 -7.71
N ALA A 187 8.27 -18.10 -9.02
CA ALA A 187 7.78 -19.20 -9.85
C ALA A 187 6.26 -19.47 -9.68
N GLY A 188 5.47 -18.40 -9.56
CA GLY A 188 4.02 -18.46 -9.34
C GLY A 188 3.59 -18.68 -7.89
N ASP A 189 4.48 -19.09 -6.99
CA ASP A 189 4.19 -19.28 -5.57
C ASP A 189 4.28 -17.98 -4.78
N VAL A 190 3.50 -17.89 -3.70
CA VAL A 190 3.41 -16.69 -2.86
C VAL A 190 3.76 -17.04 -1.42
N THR A 191 4.86 -16.50 -0.90
CA THR A 191 5.23 -16.64 0.52
C THR A 191 4.80 -15.40 1.29
N PHE A 192 3.84 -15.58 2.18
CA PHE A 192 3.33 -14.53 3.05
C PHE A 192 4.12 -14.42 4.34
N VAL A 193 4.21 -13.18 4.85
CA VAL A 193 4.64 -12.90 6.22
C VAL A 193 3.40 -12.61 7.06
N GLY A 194 3.24 -13.36 8.15
CA GLY A 194 2.11 -13.24 9.06
C GLY A 194 2.53 -13.38 10.52
N TRP A 195 1.55 -13.49 11.40
CA TRP A 195 1.75 -13.68 12.82
C TRP A 195 0.67 -14.54 13.46
N THR A 196 1.00 -15.21 14.56
CA THR A 196 0.04 -15.92 15.42
C THR A 196 0.05 -15.28 16.81
N PRO A 197 -1.12 -15.14 17.46
CA PRO A 197 -1.17 -14.78 18.87
C PRO A 197 -0.53 -15.88 19.72
N LEU A 198 0.05 -15.50 20.86
CA LEU A 198 0.49 -16.44 21.90
C LEU A 198 -0.68 -16.78 22.84
N GLU A 199 -0.75 -18.03 23.32
CA GLU A 199 -1.81 -18.49 24.22
C GLU A 199 -1.89 -17.68 25.52
N GLY A 200 -3.12 -17.40 25.99
CA GLY A 200 -3.37 -16.76 27.28
C GLY A 200 -3.32 -15.22 27.31
N TYR A 201 -3.14 -14.55 26.17
CA TYR A 201 -2.84 -13.12 26.17
C TYR A 201 -4.05 -12.18 26.04
N ALA A 202 -4.13 -11.19 26.94
CA ALA A 202 -5.04 -10.04 26.85
C ALA A 202 -4.28 -8.81 26.32
N ARG A 203 -4.75 -8.28 25.20
CA ARG A 203 -4.21 -7.14 24.43
C ARG A 203 -3.57 -5.98 25.25
N TRP A 204 -2.39 -5.54 24.82
CA TRP A 204 -1.78 -4.20 24.98
C TRP A 204 -1.37 -3.69 26.38
N LYS A 205 -1.25 -4.51 27.44
CA LYS A 205 -1.03 -3.94 28.79
C LYS A 205 0.06 -4.54 29.68
N SER A 206 0.70 -5.66 29.34
CA SER A 206 1.60 -6.33 30.30
C SER A 206 3.11 -6.20 30.04
N GLY A 207 3.56 -5.60 28.93
CA GLY A 207 4.99 -5.61 28.57
C GLY A 207 5.53 -7.01 28.21
N GLU A 208 4.67 -8.03 28.18
CA GLU A 208 4.97 -9.41 27.80
C GLU A 208 4.70 -9.66 26.31
N LEU A 209 5.40 -10.64 25.76
CA LEU A 209 5.27 -11.06 24.36
C LEU A 209 3.87 -11.54 24.03
N PHE A 210 3.31 -11.06 22.92
CA PHE A 210 1.97 -11.46 22.49
C PHE A 210 1.86 -12.02 21.07
N THR A 211 2.92 -11.93 20.27
CA THR A 211 2.93 -12.46 18.90
C THR A 211 4.18 -13.23 18.55
N GLN A 212 4.01 -14.14 17.61
CA GLN A 212 5.05 -14.92 16.97
C GLN A 212 4.90 -14.78 15.45
N GLY A 213 6.00 -14.46 14.75
CA GLY A 213 5.99 -14.34 13.30
C GLY A 213 5.85 -15.70 12.60
N VAL A 214 5.29 -15.67 11.40
CA VAL A 214 5.03 -16.85 10.56
C VAL A 214 5.41 -16.54 9.12
N LEU A 215 6.07 -17.48 8.44
CA LEU A 215 6.10 -17.54 6.98
C LEU A 215 5.16 -18.64 6.52
N TRP A 216 4.32 -18.35 5.53
CA TRP A 216 3.39 -19.33 5.01
C TRP A 216 3.28 -19.23 3.50
N ARG A 217 3.63 -20.31 2.81
CA ARG A 217 3.64 -20.37 1.36
C ARG A 217 2.33 -20.90 0.83
N PHE A 218 1.82 -20.22 -0.19
CA PHE A 218 0.62 -20.54 -0.94
C PHE A 218 1.00 -20.84 -2.39
N HIS A 219 0.41 -21.89 -2.93
CA HIS A 219 0.53 -22.32 -4.32
C HIS A 219 -0.76 -21.97 -5.06
N PRO A 220 -0.83 -20.86 -5.80
CA PRO A 220 -2.09 -20.40 -6.39
C PRO A 220 -2.65 -21.33 -7.47
N ASP A 221 -1.78 -22.01 -8.22
CA ASP A 221 -2.20 -22.92 -9.31
C ASP A 221 -2.93 -24.18 -8.77
N THR A 222 -2.52 -24.70 -7.61
CA THR A 222 -3.17 -25.83 -6.93
C THR A 222 -4.11 -25.41 -5.81
N GLN A 223 -4.05 -24.14 -5.41
CA GLN A 223 -4.74 -23.55 -4.26
C GLN A 223 -4.46 -24.29 -2.94
N THR A 224 -3.21 -24.71 -2.76
CA THR A 224 -2.73 -25.41 -1.56
C THR A 224 -1.74 -24.56 -0.77
N TRP A 225 -1.55 -24.90 0.49
CA TRP A 225 -0.61 -24.24 1.38
C TRP A 225 0.41 -25.25 1.88
N ASP A 226 1.65 -24.80 2.04
CA ASP A 226 2.69 -25.56 2.73
C ASP A 226 2.45 -25.59 4.25
N GLU A 227 3.24 -26.39 4.96
CA GLU A 227 3.35 -26.27 6.41
C GLU A 227 3.93 -24.89 6.79
N PRO A 228 3.31 -24.15 7.73
CA PRO A 228 3.77 -22.84 8.14
C PRO A 228 5.09 -22.91 8.94
N TYR A 229 6.03 -22.03 8.62
CA TYR A 229 7.26 -21.84 9.39
C TYR A 229 7.04 -20.79 10.48
N TYR A 230 7.17 -21.19 11.75
CA TYR A 230 7.03 -20.28 12.89
C TYR A 230 8.41 -19.85 13.39
N PHE A 231 8.63 -18.54 13.46
CA PHE A 231 9.85 -18.01 14.09
C PHE A 231 9.86 -18.29 15.60
N PRO A 232 11.03 -18.36 16.27
CA PRO A 232 11.07 -18.49 17.72
C PRO A 232 10.24 -17.41 18.43
N LYS A 233 9.42 -17.81 19.43
CA LYS A 233 8.53 -16.90 20.17
C LYS A 233 9.29 -15.72 20.78
N SER A 234 10.51 -15.95 21.25
CA SER A 234 11.40 -14.94 21.83
C SER A 234 11.72 -13.77 20.89
N ARG A 235 11.55 -13.93 19.58
CA ARG A 235 11.80 -12.87 18.58
C ARG A 235 10.67 -11.84 18.47
N ALA A 236 9.50 -12.09 19.07
CA ALA A 236 8.44 -11.08 19.23
C ALA A 236 7.96 -10.42 17.92
N LEU A 237 7.94 -11.19 16.84
CA LEU A 237 7.64 -10.72 15.49
C LEU A 237 6.14 -10.67 15.23
N ASN A 238 5.69 -9.69 14.44
CA ASN A 238 4.31 -9.48 14.06
C ASN A 238 4.20 -9.36 12.51
N GLU A 239 3.38 -8.43 12.00
CA GLU A 239 3.30 -8.03 10.60
C GLU A 239 4.66 -7.78 9.97
N GLY A 240 4.82 -8.12 8.69
CA GLY A 240 6.09 -7.88 8.01
C GLY A 240 6.04 -7.93 6.49
N SER A 241 7.22 -7.83 5.92
CA SER A 241 7.51 -7.88 4.50
C SER A 241 8.66 -8.85 4.24
N LEU A 242 8.66 -9.48 3.08
CA LEU A 242 9.72 -10.37 2.61
C LEU A 242 10.11 -9.98 1.18
N THR A 243 11.40 -9.95 0.90
CA THR A 243 11.92 -9.77 -0.46
C THR A 243 13.17 -10.62 -0.68
N ARG A 244 13.46 -10.93 -1.94
CA ARG A 244 14.73 -11.55 -2.32
C ARG A 244 15.71 -10.47 -2.76
N ALA A 245 16.87 -10.47 -2.13
CA ALA A 245 17.99 -9.63 -2.53
C ALA A 245 18.65 -10.19 -3.80
N LYS A 246 19.36 -9.33 -4.54
CA LYS A 246 19.98 -9.70 -5.83
C LYS A 246 21.06 -10.78 -5.71
N ASN A 247 21.67 -10.95 -4.54
CA ASN A 247 22.63 -12.02 -4.26
C ASN A 247 21.96 -13.37 -3.89
N GLY A 248 20.63 -13.44 -3.90
CA GLY A 248 19.86 -14.65 -3.57
C GLY A 248 19.33 -14.68 -2.14
N ASP A 249 19.79 -13.82 -1.23
CA ASP A 249 19.36 -13.88 0.16
C ASP A 249 17.91 -13.43 0.36
N LEU A 250 17.26 -13.99 1.38
CA LEU A 250 15.94 -13.54 1.81
C LEU A 250 16.09 -12.48 2.90
N ILE A 251 15.42 -11.34 2.71
CA ILE A 251 15.39 -10.24 3.66
C ILE A 251 13.95 -10.05 4.13
N ALA A 252 13.76 -10.16 5.44
CA ALA A 252 12.49 -9.94 6.09
C ALA A 252 12.56 -8.70 6.98
N ALA A 253 11.50 -7.91 6.99
CA ALA A 253 11.32 -6.79 7.91
C ALA A 253 10.03 -7.00 8.69
N PHE A 254 10.07 -6.77 10.00
CA PHE A 254 8.98 -7.05 10.91
C PHE A 254 8.68 -5.86 11.80
N ARG A 255 7.38 -5.66 12.03
CA ARG A 255 6.90 -5.01 13.24
C ARG A 255 7.28 -5.89 14.43
N THR A 256 7.91 -5.29 15.44
CA THR A 256 8.41 -6.03 16.60
C THR A 256 7.95 -5.44 17.91
N GLN A 257 7.70 -6.31 18.88
CA GLN A 257 7.67 -5.92 20.28
C GLN A 257 9.05 -6.15 20.89
N MET A 258 9.46 -5.28 21.81
CA MET A 258 10.63 -5.55 22.63
C MET A 258 10.23 -5.74 24.09
N ILE A 259 10.69 -6.83 24.68
CA ILE A 259 10.47 -7.13 26.10
C ILE A 259 11.03 -5.97 26.92
N GLY A 260 10.24 -5.46 27.86
CA GLY A 260 10.65 -4.36 28.74
C GLY A 260 10.45 -2.96 28.15
N VAL A 261 10.00 -2.82 26.91
CA VAL A 261 9.57 -1.54 26.33
C VAL A 261 8.04 -1.41 26.51
N PRO A 262 7.54 -0.41 27.25
CA PRO A 262 6.10 -0.18 27.39
C PRO A 262 5.42 0.06 26.05
N ILE A 263 4.26 -0.58 25.84
CA ILE A 263 3.44 -0.42 24.64
C ILE A 263 2.08 0.13 25.08
N ASP A 264 1.94 1.45 25.07
CA ASP A 264 0.69 2.12 25.44
C ASP A 264 -0.39 1.98 24.35
N SER A 265 0.04 1.78 23.10
CA SER A 265 -0.83 1.54 21.96
C SER A 265 -0.08 0.88 20.80
N ASP A 266 -0.83 0.49 19.77
CA ASP A 266 -0.35 -0.05 18.50
C ASP A 266 0.86 0.72 17.92
N HIS A 267 0.87 2.05 18.10
CA HIS A 267 1.88 2.99 17.60
C HIS A 267 3.28 2.82 18.21
N TRP A 268 3.39 2.14 19.35
CA TRP A 268 4.64 1.99 20.11
C TRP A 268 5.45 0.75 19.72
N MET A 269 5.03 0.02 18.70
CA MET A 269 5.79 -1.13 18.22
C MET A 269 7.00 -0.69 17.40
N GLY A 270 8.07 -1.48 17.49
CA GLY A 270 9.34 -1.26 16.81
C GLY A 270 9.42 -1.91 15.43
N LEU A 271 10.62 -1.83 14.86
CA LEU A 271 10.98 -2.37 13.55
C LEU A 271 12.31 -3.12 13.65
N ALA A 272 12.33 -4.34 13.11
CA ALA A 272 13.56 -5.11 12.97
C ALA A 272 13.66 -5.74 11.58
N THR A 273 14.89 -6.05 11.15
CA THR A 273 15.14 -6.85 9.94
C THR A 273 15.89 -8.13 10.26
N MET A 274 15.69 -9.13 9.43
CA MET A 274 16.33 -10.44 9.53
C MET A 274 16.72 -10.92 8.14
N ARG A 275 17.78 -11.72 8.07
CA ARG A 275 18.32 -12.25 6.82
C ARG A 275 18.45 -13.77 6.88
N SER A 276 18.15 -14.43 5.78
CA SER A 276 18.47 -15.83 5.53
C SER A 276 19.35 -15.94 4.29
N THR A 277 20.37 -16.80 4.37
CA THR A 277 21.33 -17.09 3.29
C THR A 277 21.18 -18.52 2.77
N ASP A 278 20.15 -19.23 3.22
CA ASP A 278 19.94 -20.66 3.00
C ASP A 278 18.49 -20.99 2.66
N GLU A 279 17.85 -20.13 1.85
CA GLU A 279 16.47 -20.29 1.39
C GLU A 279 15.42 -20.34 2.51
N GLY A 280 15.64 -19.54 3.57
CA GLY A 280 14.70 -19.39 4.68
C GLY A 280 14.77 -20.50 5.72
N LYS A 281 15.73 -21.44 5.62
CA LYS A 281 15.91 -22.53 6.59
C LYS A 281 16.39 -22.01 7.94
N THR A 282 17.36 -21.10 7.93
CA THR A 282 17.84 -20.40 9.12
C THR A 282 17.84 -18.90 8.91
N TRP A 283 17.75 -18.16 10.01
CA TRP A 283 17.63 -16.71 10.01
C TRP A 283 18.53 -16.11 11.07
N SER A 284 19.16 -14.98 10.73
CA SER A 284 19.89 -14.14 11.67
C SER A 284 19.01 -13.74 12.87
N GLU A 285 19.65 -13.32 13.96
CA GLU A 285 18.91 -12.63 15.02
C GLU A 285 18.30 -11.31 14.49
N PRO A 286 17.18 -10.84 15.07
CA PRO A 286 16.57 -9.58 14.69
C PRO A 286 17.53 -8.40 14.89
N ALA A 287 17.85 -7.70 13.81
CA ALA A 287 18.51 -6.40 13.88
C ALA A 287 17.45 -5.33 14.14
N HIS A 288 17.29 -4.92 15.39
CA HIS A 288 16.33 -3.89 15.79
C HIS A 288 16.82 -2.50 15.38
N HIS A 289 16.02 -1.80 14.57
CA HIS A 289 16.32 -0.45 14.09
C HIS A 289 15.57 0.61 14.89
N PHE A 290 14.39 0.26 15.40
CA PHE A 290 13.58 1.11 16.25
C PHE A 290 12.96 0.28 17.36
N LEU A 291 13.05 0.77 18.59
CA LEU A 291 12.40 0.15 19.75
C LEU A 291 10.87 0.35 19.72
N TYR A 292 10.43 1.48 19.17
CA TYR A 292 9.04 1.90 19.06
C TYR A 292 8.86 2.91 17.92
N GLY A 293 7.62 3.18 17.53
CA GLY A 293 7.29 4.32 16.67
C GLY A 293 7.47 4.11 15.17
N ALA A 294 8.12 3.04 14.74
CA ALA A 294 8.33 2.74 13.32
C ALA A 294 7.91 1.31 13.02
N HIS A 295 7.04 1.10 12.03
CA HIS A 295 6.53 -0.22 11.64
C HIS A 295 5.71 -0.13 10.33
N HIS A 296 4.95 -1.19 10.00
CA HIS A 296 4.20 -1.33 8.74
C HIS A 296 5.11 -1.17 7.51
N CYS A 297 6.23 -1.91 7.52
CA CYS A 297 7.27 -1.80 6.53
C CYS A 297 6.88 -2.51 5.23
N ASN A 298 7.22 -1.89 4.10
CA ASN A 298 7.25 -2.48 2.76
C ASN A 298 8.72 -2.58 2.30
N LEU A 299 9.06 -3.69 1.66
CA LEU A 299 10.37 -3.93 1.06
C LEU A 299 10.24 -3.97 -0.46
N LEU A 300 11.23 -3.41 -1.15
CA LEU A 300 11.32 -3.43 -2.61
C LEU A 300 12.77 -3.56 -3.03
N THR A 301 13.15 -4.72 -3.60
CA THR A 301 14.43 -4.86 -4.30
C THR A 301 14.35 -4.13 -5.63
N LEU A 302 15.24 -3.15 -5.83
CA LEU A 302 15.35 -2.38 -7.06
C LEU A 302 16.18 -3.12 -8.13
N PRO A 303 16.01 -2.80 -9.43
CA PRO A 303 16.78 -3.43 -10.51
C PRO A 303 18.32 -3.33 -10.35
N ASP A 304 18.80 -2.26 -9.73
CA ASP A 304 20.22 -2.03 -9.45
C ASP A 304 20.76 -2.88 -8.28
N GLY A 305 19.89 -3.58 -7.55
CA GLY A 305 20.24 -4.47 -6.44
C GLY A 305 20.17 -3.82 -5.05
N ARG A 306 19.89 -2.51 -4.97
CA ARG A 306 19.54 -1.85 -3.70
C ARG A 306 18.20 -2.38 -3.20
N ILE A 307 18.00 -2.37 -1.88
CA ILE A 307 16.72 -2.68 -1.27
C ILE A 307 16.17 -1.41 -0.63
N LEU A 308 14.98 -1.00 -1.04
CA LEU A 308 14.21 0.06 -0.41
C LEU A 308 13.37 -0.54 0.72
N MET A 309 13.42 0.10 1.89
CA MET A 309 12.43 -0.10 2.94
C MET A 309 11.67 1.19 3.18
N THR A 310 10.35 1.16 3.01
CA THR A 310 9.45 2.26 3.39
C THR A 310 8.62 1.86 4.59
N TYR A 311 8.42 2.75 5.57
CA TYR A 311 7.73 2.43 6.81
C TYR A 311 6.96 3.65 7.35
N ALA A 312 5.93 3.38 8.16
CA ALA A 312 5.22 4.42 8.87
C ALA A 312 6.05 4.86 10.08
N ALA A 313 6.38 6.14 10.15
CA ALA A 313 6.92 6.78 11.34
C ALA A 313 5.74 7.28 12.19
N ARG A 314 5.17 6.39 13.00
CA ARG A 314 4.09 6.69 13.98
C ARG A 314 4.59 7.49 15.17
N ILE A 315 5.87 7.39 15.50
CA ILE A 315 6.57 8.26 16.47
C ILE A 315 7.96 8.51 15.88
N GLY A 316 8.02 9.38 14.88
CA GLY A 316 9.28 9.79 14.26
C GLY A 316 9.95 10.91 15.06
N GLU A 317 11.27 11.01 14.94
CA GLU A 317 12.07 12.11 15.49
C GLU A 317 12.66 12.92 14.32
N LEU A 318 12.54 14.24 14.42
CA LEU A 318 13.15 15.19 13.51
C LEU A 318 13.62 16.42 14.31
N GLU A 319 14.94 16.59 14.41
CA GLU A 319 15.59 17.77 15.01
C GLU A 319 15.14 18.01 16.47
N GLY A 320 15.09 16.95 17.26
CA GLY A 320 14.66 16.95 18.66
C GLY A 320 13.16 17.04 18.85
N ARG A 321 12.35 16.92 17.78
CA ARG A 321 10.88 17.02 17.84
C ARG A 321 10.24 15.75 17.32
N THR A 322 9.16 15.34 17.99
CA THR A 322 8.32 14.24 17.53
C THR A 322 7.51 14.67 16.32
N TYR A 323 7.38 13.78 15.34
CA TYR A 323 6.48 13.95 14.20
C TYR A 323 5.88 12.61 13.76
N HIS A 324 4.88 12.66 12.87
CA HIS A 324 4.28 11.47 12.28
C HIS A 324 4.43 11.52 10.76
N GLY A 325 4.62 10.38 10.10
CA GLY A 325 4.86 10.40 8.67
C GLY A 325 5.14 9.06 8.02
N VAL A 326 5.73 9.14 6.83
CA VAL A 326 6.27 8.01 6.08
C VAL A 326 7.73 8.30 5.78
N GLU A 327 8.57 7.34 6.13
CA GLU A 327 10.02 7.41 5.92
C GLU A 327 10.48 6.28 4.98
N ALA A 328 11.68 6.44 4.44
CA ALA A 328 12.33 5.43 3.62
C ALA A 328 13.84 5.35 3.88
N VAL A 329 14.41 4.15 3.73
CA VAL A 329 15.84 3.92 3.82
C VAL A 329 16.27 2.90 2.76
N PHE A 330 17.53 2.99 2.32
CA PHE A 330 18.12 2.01 1.42
C PHE A 330 19.11 1.11 2.15
N SER A 331 19.12 -0.16 1.75
CA SER A 331 20.28 -1.03 1.89
C SER A 331 21.03 -1.07 0.56
N HIS A 332 22.35 -0.94 0.64
CA HIS A 332 23.27 -0.99 -0.49
C HIS A 332 24.04 -2.32 -0.58
N ASP A 333 23.84 -3.20 0.40
CA ASP A 333 24.59 -4.44 0.61
C ASP A 333 23.65 -5.61 0.88
N HIS A 334 22.59 -5.69 0.08
CA HIS A 334 21.66 -6.83 0.06
C HIS A 334 20.96 -7.07 1.42
N GLY A 335 20.62 -6.00 2.13
CA GLY A 335 19.86 -6.05 3.38
C GLY A 335 20.69 -6.33 4.62
N ALA A 336 22.03 -6.35 4.51
CA ALA A 336 22.90 -6.52 5.67
C ALA A 336 22.91 -5.27 6.56
N HIS A 337 22.99 -4.08 5.95
CA HIS A 337 22.94 -2.79 6.62
C HIS A 337 22.00 -1.81 5.92
N TRP A 338 21.55 -0.79 6.66
CA TRP A 338 20.62 0.22 6.20
C TRP A 338 21.20 1.62 6.43
N ASP A 339 21.14 2.50 5.44
CA ASP A 339 21.72 3.85 5.51
C ASP A 339 20.81 4.83 6.26
N TRP A 340 20.65 4.60 7.57
CA TRP A 340 19.84 5.44 8.45
C TRP A 340 20.33 6.90 8.52
N ARG A 341 21.63 7.14 8.26
CA ARG A 341 22.20 8.50 8.22
C ARG A 341 21.75 9.28 6.99
N ARG A 342 21.21 8.60 5.97
CA ARG A 342 20.67 9.18 4.74
C ARG A 342 19.23 8.74 4.47
N ARG A 343 18.45 8.51 5.53
CA ARG A 343 17.01 8.23 5.41
C ARG A 343 16.27 9.38 4.72
N TYR A 344 15.13 9.04 4.13
CA TYR A 344 14.23 9.95 3.45
C TYR A 344 12.96 10.13 4.27
N ILE A 345 12.46 11.36 4.33
CA ILE A 345 11.16 11.71 4.88
C ILE A 345 10.27 12.06 3.70
N LEU A 346 9.33 11.16 3.38
CA LEU A 346 8.46 11.25 2.21
C LEU A 346 7.19 12.05 2.51
N PHE A 347 6.71 11.96 3.75
CA PHE A 347 5.47 12.60 4.17
C PHE A 347 5.52 12.93 5.67
N ARG A 348 4.88 14.03 6.06
CA ARG A 348 4.73 14.47 7.45
C ARG A 348 3.28 14.80 7.74
N TRP A 349 2.84 14.48 8.95
CA TRP A 349 1.46 14.60 9.38
C TRP A 349 1.40 14.94 10.88
N PRO A 350 0.40 15.73 11.32
CA PRO A 350 0.25 16.07 12.75
C PRO A 350 -0.34 14.94 13.59
N ASN A 351 -1.00 13.95 12.98
CA ASN A 351 -1.64 12.86 13.70
C ASN A 351 -0.89 11.55 13.54
N GLN A 352 -1.07 10.65 14.50
CA GLN A 352 -0.43 9.34 14.50
C GLN A 352 -1.00 8.40 13.42
N GLY A 353 -1.90 8.78 12.51
CA GLY A 353 -2.54 7.83 11.58
C GLY A 353 -1.79 7.35 10.32
N PRO A 354 -0.58 7.84 9.92
CA PRO A 354 0.13 7.31 8.76
C PRO A 354 0.34 5.78 8.79
N HIS A 355 -0.09 5.05 7.78
CA HIS A 355 -0.02 3.57 7.73
C HIS A 355 0.26 3.08 6.31
N SER A 356 0.69 1.83 6.20
CA SER A 356 0.73 1.09 4.93
C SER A 356 1.40 1.80 3.77
N PRO A 357 2.65 2.28 3.93
CA PRO A 357 3.42 2.64 2.76
C PRO A 357 3.61 1.40 1.86
N GLN A 358 3.42 1.59 0.57
CA GLN A 358 3.64 0.58 -0.47
C GLN A 358 4.39 1.24 -1.62
N SER A 359 5.51 0.66 -2.02
CA SER A 359 6.39 1.25 -3.04
C SER A 359 6.53 0.35 -4.26
N VAL A 360 6.62 0.97 -5.43
CA VAL A 360 7.02 0.33 -6.70
C VAL A 360 8.03 1.21 -7.42
N ALA A 361 8.96 0.59 -8.15
CA ALA A 361 9.83 1.30 -9.07
C ALA A 361 9.06 1.67 -10.34
N LEU A 362 9.23 2.90 -10.82
CA LEU A 362 8.70 3.38 -12.08
C LEU A 362 9.71 3.14 -13.22
N SER A 363 9.23 3.13 -14.48
CA SER A 363 10.09 2.87 -15.65
C SER A 363 11.17 3.94 -15.86
N ASP A 364 10.95 5.15 -15.36
CA ASP A 364 11.92 6.25 -15.39
C ASP A 364 12.92 6.24 -14.21
N GLY A 365 12.91 5.19 -13.38
CA GLY A 365 13.79 5.05 -12.23
C GLY A 365 13.34 5.79 -10.97
N ARG A 366 12.24 6.56 -11.03
CA ARG A 366 11.60 7.10 -9.82
C ARG A 366 10.88 6.01 -9.04
N ILE A 367 10.46 6.33 -7.83
CA ILE A 367 9.71 5.45 -6.95
C ILE A 367 8.35 6.08 -6.69
N LEU A 368 7.29 5.31 -6.87
CA LEU A 368 5.96 5.68 -6.41
C LEU A 368 5.71 5.02 -5.06
N THR A 369 5.48 5.83 -4.03
CA THR A 369 5.07 5.36 -2.70
C THR A 369 3.66 5.83 -2.40
N VAL A 370 2.72 4.89 -2.21
CA VAL A 370 1.35 5.16 -1.75
C VAL A 370 1.24 4.83 -0.27
N PHE A 371 0.46 5.61 0.48
CA PHE A 371 0.27 5.43 1.93
C PHE A 371 -1.06 6.00 2.37
N MET A 372 -1.58 5.54 3.51
CA MET A 372 -2.75 6.16 4.14
C MET A 372 -2.34 7.10 5.27
N HIS A 373 -3.19 8.09 5.54
CA HIS A 373 -3.15 8.96 6.71
C HIS A 373 -4.59 9.35 7.08
N ASP A 374 -4.77 10.10 8.16
CA ASP A 374 -6.08 10.42 8.70
C ASP A 374 -6.29 11.92 8.91
N THR A 375 -7.42 12.45 8.48
CA THR A 375 -7.86 13.76 8.98
C THR A 375 -8.74 13.53 10.20
N GLN A 376 -8.39 14.19 11.29
CA GLN A 376 -9.23 14.29 12.48
C GLN A 376 -9.75 15.71 12.57
N TYR A 377 -11.06 15.83 12.60
CA TYR A 377 -11.73 17.07 12.94
C TYR A 377 -12.07 16.99 14.42
N SER A 378 -11.50 17.84 15.26
CA SER A 378 -11.89 17.98 16.66
C SER A 378 -12.43 19.38 16.88
N TRP A 379 -13.62 19.47 17.46
CA TRP A 379 -14.20 20.74 17.89
C TRP A 379 -14.82 20.56 19.27
N THR A 380 -14.47 21.44 20.21
CA THR A 380 -14.87 21.36 21.61
C THR A 380 -15.75 22.54 22.00
N ASP A 381 -17.02 22.20 22.20
CA ASP A 381 -18.09 22.89 22.94
C ASP A 381 -17.80 23.78 24.16
N SER A 382 -16.80 23.37 24.93
CA SER A 382 -16.88 23.46 26.39
C SER A 382 -15.58 23.85 27.07
N ASP A 383 -15.67 24.82 27.98
CA ASP A 383 -14.58 25.30 28.84
C ASP A 383 -14.17 24.34 29.98
N ARG A 384 -14.38 23.00 29.85
CA ARG A 384 -14.18 22.06 30.98
C ARG A 384 -13.31 20.84 30.67
N HIS A 385 -12.08 20.92 31.20
CA HIS A 385 -11.25 19.87 31.80
C HIS A 385 -10.27 19.08 30.89
N PRO A 386 -8.96 18.99 31.23
CA PRO A 386 -7.87 18.49 30.38
C PRO A 386 -7.88 17.01 29.97
N TYR A 387 -8.94 16.25 30.26
CA TYR A 387 -9.00 14.81 29.97
C TYR A 387 -10.40 14.28 29.55
N VAL A 388 -11.38 15.15 29.25
CA VAL A 388 -12.74 14.73 28.85
C VAL A 388 -13.20 15.46 27.57
N ASP A 389 -12.56 15.21 26.42
CA ASP A 389 -12.89 15.89 25.14
C ASP A 389 -13.00 14.95 23.91
N LYS A 390 -13.46 13.70 24.10
CA LYS A 390 -13.53 12.69 23.01
C LYS A 390 -14.79 12.76 22.12
N VAL A 391 -15.54 13.87 22.08
CA VAL A 391 -16.92 13.79 21.54
C VAL A 391 -17.04 14.09 20.04
N ASN A 392 -16.03 14.61 19.35
CA ASN A 392 -16.18 14.97 17.93
C ASN A 392 -15.09 14.48 16.96
N LEU A 393 -14.21 13.54 17.33
CA LEU A 393 -13.15 13.05 16.44
C LEU A 393 -13.69 12.20 15.28
N ALA A 394 -14.03 12.84 14.15
CA ALA A 394 -14.29 12.14 12.90
C ALA A 394 -12.96 11.71 12.27
N PHE A 395 -12.65 10.41 12.32
CA PHE A 395 -11.50 9.82 11.63
C PHE A 395 -11.84 9.58 10.15
N VAL A 396 -11.38 10.47 9.27
CA VAL A 396 -11.51 10.32 7.82
C VAL A 396 -10.21 9.78 7.26
N GLY A 397 -10.24 8.58 6.67
CA GLY A 397 -9.10 8.00 6.01
C GLY A 397 -8.81 8.70 4.68
N ASN A 398 -7.54 8.99 4.44
CA ASN A 398 -7.04 9.49 3.16
C ASN A 398 -5.96 8.54 2.65
N VAL A 399 -5.80 8.47 1.33
CA VAL A 399 -4.68 7.79 0.69
C VAL A 399 -3.98 8.76 -0.25
N SER A 400 -2.68 8.93 -0.05
CA SER A 400 -1.84 9.84 -0.80
C SER A 400 -0.69 9.09 -1.46
N VAL A 401 -0.16 9.70 -2.51
CA VAL A 401 0.99 9.22 -3.27
C VAL A 401 2.07 10.28 -3.28
N VAL A 402 3.32 9.82 -3.18
CA VAL A 402 4.52 10.61 -3.46
C VAL A 402 5.33 9.85 -4.52
N ILE A 403 5.61 10.50 -5.66
CA ILE A 403 6.54 10.02 -6.68
C ILE A 403 7.85 10.79 -6.55
N TRP A 404 8.91 10.12 -6.13
CA TRP A 404 10.18 10.72 -5.74
C TRP A 404 11.36 10.03 -6.41
N SER A 405 12.50 10.73 -6.49
CA SER A 405 13.69 10.17 -7.13
C SER A 405 14.62 9.61 -6.06
N SER A 406 15.01 8.35 -6.19
CA SER A 406 16.21 7.88 -5.52
C SER A 406 17.40 8.30 -6.39
N PRO A 407 18.33 9.15 -5.90
CA PRO A 407 19.57 9.35 -6.61
C PRO A 407 20.18 7.96 -6.86
N LEU A 408 20.44 7.62 -8.11
CA LEU A 408 21.40 6.58 -8.41
C LEU A 408 22.68 7.03 -7.69
N THR A 409 23.32 6.11 -6.96
CA THR A 409 24.66 6.39 -6.43
C THR A 409 25.47 6.96 -7.58
N GLU A 410 25.96 8.21 -7.43
CA GLU A 410 27.00 8.76 -8.28
C GLU A 410 28.07 7.65 -8.38
N ARG A 411 28.25 7.13 -9.59
CA ARG A 411 29.21 6.06 -9.85
C ARG A 411 30.63 6.55 -9.64
#